data_AF-A0A967HZ78-F1
#
_entry.id   AF-A0A967HZ78-F1
#
_cell.length_a   1.000
_cell.length_b   1.000
_cell.length_c   1.000
_cell.angle_alpha   90.00
_cell.angle_beta   90.00
_cell.angle_gamma   90.00
#
_symmetry.space_group_name_H-M   'P 1'
#
loop_
_entity.id
_entity.type
_entity.pdbx_description
1 polymer ?
#
loop_
_entity_poly.entity_id
_entity_poly.type
_entity_poly.pdbx_seq_one_letter_code
_entity_poly.pdbx_strand_id
1 'polypeptide(L)'
;LTAMGLGGSTGGIVFAVLMLAGVVWFFHVLLNWLLVDKVVVLEGEGWRSALRRSKELMNTRTEQGFWKRPKNKAALILLLGFLIGVGIHLLFQTPGLITHWLMPSTTMGQTIQEILNVVATSLATVFTAIAMILFYYDIRLRSEGFDLKMMAKHL
;
A
#
# COMPACT_ATOMS: atom_id res chain seq x y z
N LEU A 1 35.30 9.60 -35.23
CA LEU A 1 34.21 10.41 -34.64
C LEU A 1 32.82 10.03 -35.20
N THR A 2 32.52 8.75 -35.47
CA THR A 2 31.21 8.38 -36.07
C THR A 2 30.76 6.97 -35.67
N ALA A 3 30.43 6.78 -34.38
CA ALA A 3 29.71 5.58 -33.91
C ALA A 3 28.80 5.85 -32.69
N MET A 4 28.39 7.11 -32.45
CA MET A 4 27.49 7.50 -31.36
C MET A 4 26.18 8.09 -31.91
N GLY A 5 25.49 7.35 -32.78
CA GLY A 5 24.28 7.86 -33.45
C GLY A 5 22.98 7.11 -33.16
N LEU A 6 23.04 5.79 -32.90
CA LEU A 6 21.83 4.95 -32.89
C LEU A 6 21.73 3.98 -31.70
N GLY A 7 22.80 3.79 -30.92
CA GLY A 7 22.81 2.89 -29.75
C GLY A 7 22.31 3.53 -28.45
N GLY A 8 22.37 4.86 -28.32
CA GLY A 8 21.94 5.58 -27.11
C GLY A 8 20.41 5.71 -26.99
N SER A 9 19.72 5.96 -28.12
CA SER A 9 18.25 6.11 -28.15
C SER A 9 17.53 4.77 -28.03
N THR A 10 18.00 3.74 -28.71
CA THR A 10 17.46 2.37 -28.60
C THR A 10 17.72 1.77 -27.22
N GLY A 11 18.92 1.96 -26.66
CA GLY A 11 19.24 1.56 -25.29
C GLY A 11 18.37 2.28 -24.24
N GLY A 12 18.14 3.58 -24.41
CA GLY A 12 17.27 4.36 -23.54
C GLY A 12 15.81 3.91 -23.57
N ILE A 13 15.26 3.61 -24.76
CA ILE A 13 13.88 3.12 -24.90
C ILE A 13 13.73 1.73 -24.26
N VAL A 14 14.66 0.82 -24.51
CA VAL A 14 14.63 -0.53 -23.90
C VAL A 14 14.73 -0.43 -22.38
N PHE A 15 15.62 0.42 -21.86
CA PHE A 15 15.74 0.65 -20.43
C PHE A 15 14.43 1.20 -19.82
N ALA A 16 13.80 2.19 -20.47
CA ALA A 16 12.53 2.76 -20.02
C ALA A 16 11.39 1.73 -20.01
N VAL A 17 11.29 0.88 -21.05
CA VAL A 17 10.28 -0.18 -21.13
C VAL A 17 10.52 -1.24 -20.05
N LEU A 18 11.77 -1.65 -19.82
CA LEU A 18 12.12 -2.58 -18.74
C LEU A 18 11.82 -1.99 -17.36
N MET A 19 12.07 -0.70 -17.15
CA MET A 19 11.70 0.02 -15.93
C MET A 19 10.19 0.00 -15.71
N LEU A 20 9.39 0.36 -16.72
CA LEU A 20 7.94 0.34 -16.63
C LEU A 20 7.40 -1.07 -16.37
N ALA A 21 7.92 -2.08 -17.06
CA ALA A 21 7.57 -3.47 -16.82
C ALA A 21 7.93 -3.92 -15.40
N GLY A 22 9.11 -3.51 -14.90
CA GLY A 22 9.55 -3.76 -13.54
C GLY A 22 8.64 -3.12 -12.49
N VAL A 23 8.20 -1.88 -12.71
CA VAL A 23 7.25 -1.17 -11.83
C VAL A 23 5.91 -1.90 -11.80
N VAL A 24 5.35 -2.25 -12.97
CA VAL A 24 4.08 -2.97 -13.04
C VAL A 24 4.18 -4.34 -12.36
N TRP A 25 5.28 -5.06 -12.58
CA TRP A 25 5.55 -6.32 -11.91
C TRP A 25 5.65 -6.16 -10.40
N PHE A 26 6.37 -5.15 -9.93
CA PHE A 26 6.52 -4.82 -8.51
C PHE A 26 5.16 -4.57 -7.86
N PHE A 27 4.31 -3.71 -8.43
CA PHE A 27 2.97 -3.47 -7.92
C PHE A 27 2.12 -4.74 -7.91
N HIS A 28 2.23 -5.58 -8.94
CA HIS A 28 1.49 -6.84 -8.98
C HIS A 28 1.91 -7.80 -7.87
N VAL A 29 3.23 -7.92 -7.59
CA VAL A 29 3.75 -8.74 -6.50
C VAL A 29 3.37 -8.16 -5.14
N LEU A 30 3.52 -6.84 -4.95
CA LEU A 30 3.16 -6.12 -3.74
C LEU A 30 1.71 -6.37 -3.38
N LEU A 31 0.78 -6.22 -4.34
CA LEU A 31 -0.64 -6.48 -4.09
C LEU A 31 -0.91 -7.95 -3.74
N ASN A 32 -0.23 -8.92 -4.36
CA ASN A 32 -0.43 -10.34 -4.03
C ASN A 32 0.03 -10.68 -2.60
N TRP A 33 1.02 -9.98 -2.06
CA TRP A 33 1.60 -10.24 -0.74
C TRP A 33 1.21 -9.22 0.33
N LEU A 34 0.32 -8.29 -0.01
CA LEU A 34 -0.11 -7.21 0.87
C LEU A 34 -0.78 -7.69 2.16
N LEU A 35 -1.41 -8.87 2.13
CA LEU A 35 -2.20 -9.41 3.24
C LEU A 35 -1.46 -10.50 4.03
N VAL A 36 -0.19 -10.77 3.72
CA VAL A 36 0.57 -11.87 4.34
C VAL A 36 0.71 -11.65 5.84
N ASP A 37 0.96 -10.42 6.28
CA ASP A 37 1.05 -10.07 7.70
C ASP A 37 -0.25 -10.39 8.44
N LYS A 38 -1.41 -10.05 7.83
CA LYS A 38 -2.73 -10.33 8.40
C LYS A 38 -3.04 -11.82 8.43
N VAL A 39 -2.70 -12.57 7.39
CA VAL A 39 -2.92 -14.01 7.34
C VAL A 39 -2.09 -14.73 8.42
N VAL A 40 -0.81 -14.36 8.61
CA VAL A 40 0.03 -14.98 9.65
C VAL A 40 -0.53 -14.70 11.05
N VAL A 41 -0.93 -13.45 11.32
CA VAL A 41 -1.41 -13.07 12.66
C VAL A 41 -2.82 -13.61 12.94
N LEU A 42 -3.72 -13.60 11.96
CA LEU A 42 -5.14 -13.90 12.16
C LEU A 42 -5.54 -15.34 11.81
N GLU A 43 -4.79 -16.03 10.94
CA GLU A 43 -5.05 -17.43 10.58
C GLU A 43 -4.05 -18.39 11.25
N GLY A 44 -2.97 -17.88 11.86
CA GLY A 44 -1.95 -18.71 12.53
C GLY A 44 -1.15 -19.60 11.55
N GLU A 45 -1.21 -19.30 10.25
CA GLU A 45 -0.58 -20.11 9.22
C GLU A 45 0.94 -19.82 9.10
N GLY A 46 1.71 -20.87 8.83
CA GLY A 46 3.16 -20.73 8.57
C GLY A 46 3.46 -19.93 7.29
N TRP A 47 4.67 -19.36 7.22
CA TRP A 47 5.04 -18.34 6.21
C TRP A 47 4.71 -18.71 4.75
N ARG A 48 4.96 -19.96 4.33
CA ARG A 48 4.67 -20.42 2.95
C ARG A 48 3.18 -20.54 2.68
N SER A 49 2.42 -20.99 3.67
CA SER A 49 0.97 -21.15 3.54
C SER A 49 0.30 -19.77 3.49
N ALA A 50 0.76 -18.84 4.33
CA ALA A 50 0.31 -17.45 4.33
C ALA A 50 0.53 -16.74 2.98
N LEU A 51 1.67 -16.97 2.31
CA LEU A 51 1.95 -16.41 0.98
C LEU A 51 1.01 -16.94 -0.10
N ARG A 52 0.77 -18.25 -0.12
CA ARG A 52 -0.18 -18.88 -1.06
C ARG A 52 -1.59 -18.36 -0.82
N ARG A 53 -1.97 -18.25 0.45
CA ARG A 53 -3.27 -17.78 0.92
C ARG A 53 -3.55 -16.31 0.58
N SER A 54 -2.61 -15.41 0.85
CA SER A 54 -2.71 -14.00 0.45
C SER A 54 -2.90 -13.86 -1.07
N LYS A 55 -2.15 -14.66 -1.86
CA LYS A 55 -2.29 -14.67 -3.32
C LYS A 55 -3.65 -15.20 -3.76
N GLU A 56 -4.19 -16.21 -3.08
CA GLU A 56 -5.53 -16.76 -3.36
C GLU A 56 -6.61 -15.71 -3.10
N LEU A 57 -6.64 -15.12 -1.89
CA LEU A 57 -7.59 -14.06 -1.50
C LEU A 57 -7.57 -12.88 -2.48
N MET A 58 -6.38 -12.48 -2.93
CA MET A 58 -6.21 -11.35 -3.86
C MET A 58 -6.60 -11.69 -5.32
N ASN A 59 -6.63 -12.97 -5.68
CA ASN A 59 -7.02 -13.43 -7.03
C ASN A 59 -8.46 -13.97 -7.11
N THR A 60 -9.14 -14.16 -5.98
CA THR A 60 -10.54 -14.59 -5.95
C THR A 60 -11.41 -13.61 -6.76
N ARG A 61 -12.07 -14.11 -7.81
CA ARG A 61 -13.08 -13.35 -8.55
C ARG A 61 -14.42 -13.47 -7.86
N THR A 62 -14.68 -12.58 -6.90
CA THR A 62 -15.98 -12.46 -6.25
C THR A 62 -17.04 -11.82 -7.16
N GLU A 63 -16.65 -11.00 -8.15
CA GLU A 63 -17.61 -10.33 -9.05
C GLU A 63 -17.07 -10.23 -10.49
N GLN A 64 -17.96 -10.28 -11.50
CA GLN A 64 -17.58 -10.06 -12.91
C GLN A 64 -17.35 -8.56 -13.18
N GLY A 65 -16.12 -8.21 -13.59
CA GLY A 65 -15.74 -6.85 -13.98
C GLY A 65 -14.28 -6.50 -13.62
N PHE A 66 -13.60 -5.72 -14.46
CA PHE A 66 -12.21 -5.29 -14.22
C PHE A 66 -12.07 -4.49 -12.91
N TRP A 67 -12.99 -3.54 -12.67
CA TRP A 67 -13.01 -2.67 -11.50
C TRP A 67 -13.38 -3.35 -10.18
N LYS A 68 -14.04 -4.52 -10.26
CA LYS A 68 -14.53 -5.23 -9.08
C LYS A 68 -13.54 -6.26 -8.54
N ARG A 69 -12.36 -6.38 -9.16
CA ARG A 69 -11.29 -7.27 -8.68
C ARG A 69 -10.75 -6.79 -7.33
N PRO A 70 -10.47 -7.71 -6.37
CA PRO A 70 -9.86 -7.36 -5.09
C PRO A 70 -8.59 -6.52 -5.24
N LYS A 71 -7.75 -6.82 -6.25
CA LYS A 71 -6.53 -6.04 -6.57
C LYS A 71 -6.79 -4.56 -6.83
N ASN A 72 -7.85 -4.22 -7.56
CA ASN A 72 -8.14 -2.83 -7.90
C ASN A 72 -8.71 -2.09 -6.68
N LYS A 73 -9.51 -2.77 -5.85
CA LYS A 73 -9.97 -2.23 -4.57
C LYS A 73 -8.80 -2.03 -3.59
N ALA A 74 -7.88 -2.98 -3.49
CA ALA A 74 -6.66 -2.89 -2.69
C ALA A 74 -5.81 -1.68 -3.13
N ALA A 75 -5.59 -1.54 -4.45
CA ALA A 75 -4.84 -0.43 -5.01
C ALA A 75 -5.51 0.92 -4.74
N LEU A 76 -6.85 1.00 -4.82
CA LEU A 76 -7.60 2.23 -4.53
C LEU A 76 -7.53 2.58 -3.03
N ILE A 77 -7.65 1.58 -2.15
CA ILE A 77 -7.53 1.79 -0.70
C ILE A 77 -6.09 2.20 -0.34
N LEU A 78 -5.08 1.59 -0.94
CA LEU A 78 -3.69 2.00 -0.79
C LEU A 78 -3.47 3.43 -1.30
N LEU A 79 -4.04 3.79 -2.45
CA LEU A 79 -3.98 5.15 -2.99
C LEU A 79 -4.67 6.14 -2.05
N LEU A 80 -5.84 5.80 -1.52
CA LEU A 80 -6.57 6.66 -0.58
C LEU A 80 -5.81 6.80 0.74
N GLY A 81 -5.26 5.70 1.28
CA GLY A 81 -4.40 5.70 2.46
C GLY A 81 -3.15 6.56 2.24
N PHE A 82 -2.55 6.47 1.06
CA PHE A 82 -1.43 7.31 0.66
C PHE A 82 -1.83 8.79 0.59
N LEU A 83 -2.94 9.14 -0.06
CA LEU A 83 -3.42 10.52 -0.16
C LEU A 83 -3.73 11.12 1.22
N ILE A 84 -4.35 10.35 2.11
CA ILE A 84 -4.64 10.77 3.48
C ILE A 84 -3.35 10.91 4.28
N GLY A 85 -2.41 9.96 4.14
CA GLY A 85 -1.08 10.04 4.75
C GLY A 85 -0.32 11.29 4.31
N VAL A 86 -0.32 11.61 3.02
CA VAL A 86 0.23 12.86 2.47
C VAL A 86 -0.49 14.06 3.06
N GLY A 87 -1.82 14.05 3.15
CA GLY A 87 -2.60 15.13 3.76
C GLY A 87 -2.22 15.38 5.22
N ILE A 88 -2.08 14.31 6.02
CA ILE A 88 -1.60 14.38 7.41
C ILE A 88 -0.18 14.95 7.45
N HIS A 89 0.74 14.45 6.64
CA HIS A 89 2.11 14.95 6.60
C HIS A 89 2.17 16.43 6.22
N LEU A 90 1.41 16.87 5.21
CA LEU A 90 1.36 18.28 4.84
C LEU A 90 0.81 19.14 5.99
N LEU A 91 -0.28 18.70 6.62
CA LEU A 91 -0.89 19.42 7.73
C LEU A 91 0.07 19.61 8.91
N PHE A 92 0.84 18.59 9.26
CA PHE A 92 1.78 18.64 10.40
C PHE A 92 3.17 19.16 10.03
N GLN A 93 3.58 19.13 8.76
CA GLN A 93 4.84 19.73 8.33
C GLN A 93 4.72 21.22 8.02
N THR A 94 3.54 21.74 7.66
CA THR A 94 3.36 23.19 7.41
C THR A 94 3.76 24.07 8.62
N PRO A 95 3.41 23.75 9.88
CA PRO A 95 3.88 24.52 11.03
C PRO A 95 5.39 24.35 11.22
N GLY A 96 5.93 23.17 10.94
CA GLY A 96 7.37 22.89 11.00
C GLY A 96 8.19 23.72 10.01
N LEU A 97 7.65 23.99 8.82
CA LEU A 97 8.29 24.89 7.85
C LEU A 97 8.24 26.35 8.33
N ILE A 98 7.15 26.77 8.95
CA ILE A 98 7.00 28.13 9.50
C ILE A 98 7.96 28.34 10.67
N THR A 99 8.06 27.37 11.59
CA THR A 99 9.01 27.45 12.71
C THR A 99 10.47 27.43 12.25
N HIS A 100 10.78 26.67 11.19
CA HIS A 100 12.10 26.68 10.57
C HIS A 100 12.45 28.03 9.95
N TRP A 101 11.49 28.73 9.33
CA TRP A 101 11.69 30.08 8.80
C TRP A 101 11.86 31.15 9.89
N LEU A 102 11.11 31.04 10.99
CA LEU A 102 11.16 32.00 12.10
C LEU A 102 12.40 31.83 12.98
N MET A 103 12.84 30.58 13.19
CA MET A 103 13.96 30.24 14.07
C MET A 103 14.90 29.23 13.38
N PRO A 104 15.56 29.64 12.28
CA PRO A 104 16.42 28.75 11.52
C PRO A 104 17.53 28.20 12.42
N SER A 105 17.79 26.90 12.32
CA SER A 105 18.92 26.21 12.99
C SER A 105 18.96 26.23 14.53
N THR A 106 17.85 26.56 15.20
CA THR A 106 17.75 26.39 16.66
C THR A 106 17.45 24.93 17.03
N THR A 107 18.07 24.40 18.09
CA THR A 107 17.77 23.06 18.62
C THR A 107 16.29 22.89 18.97
N MET A 108 15.64 23.97 19.41
CA MET A 108 14.21 24.00 19.70
C MET A 108 13.36 23.84 18.42
N GLY A 109 13.70 24.55 17.35
CA GLY A 109 12.99 24.43 16.07
C GLY A 109 13.08 23.03 15.46
N GLN A 110 14.28 22.42 15.51
CA GLN A 110 14.49 21.04 15.06
C GLN A 110 13.68 20.04 15.90
N THR A 111 13.72 20.19 17.23
CA THR A 111 12.97 19.30 18.14
C THR A 111 11.46 19.37 17.89
N ILE A 112 10.91 20.57 17.68
CA ILE A 112 9.48 20.74 17.32
C ILE A 112 9.16 20.06 15.99
N GLN A 113 10.03 20.21 14.99
CA GLN A 113 9.86 19.57 13.68
C GLN A 113 9.88 18.04 13.79
N GLU A 114 10.80 17.48 14.57
CA GLU A 114 10.89 16.04 14.83
C GLU A 114 9.60 15.52 15.51
N ILE A 115 9.10 16.22 16.54
CA ILE A 115 7.86 15.86 17.24
C ILE A 115 6.68 15.87 16.27
N LEU A 116 6.54 16.93 15.46
CA LEU A 116 5.48 17.02 14.46
C LEU A 116 5.56 15.90 13.43
N ASN A 117 6.78 15.51 13.02
CA ASN A 117 6.98 14.40 12.11
C ASN A 117 6.61 13.04 12.73
N VAL A 118 6.92 12.81 14.00
CA VAL A 118 6.52 11.60 14.74
C VAL A 118 5.00 11.53 14.87
N VAL A 119 4.34 12.65 15.17
CA VAL A 119 2.87 12.73 15.22
C VAL A 119 2.26 12.44 13.85
N ALA A 120 2.78 13.06 12.79
CA ALA A 120 2.31 12.83 11.43
C ALA A 120 2.43 11.35 11.02
N THR A 121 3.62 10.78 11.24
CA THR A 121 3.92 9.40 10.84
C THR A 121 3.11 8.39 11.66
N SER A 122 2.94 8.61 12.95
CA SER A 122 2.13 7.73 13.81
C SER A 122 0.66 7.75 13.41
N LEU A 123 0.09 8.93 13.13
CA LEU A 123 -1.29 9.04 12.64
C LEU A 123 -1.47 8.39 11.26
N ALA A 124 -0.57 8.65 10.32
CA ALA A 124 -0.65 8.09 8.96
C ALA A 124 -0.52 6.55 8.97
N THR A 125 0.36 6.00 9.82
CA THR A 125 0.54 4.55 9.96
C THR A 125 -0.68 3.88 10.59
N VAL A 126 -1.22 4.44 11.67
CA VAL A 126 -2.44 3.91 12.32
C VAL A 126 -3.62 3.94 11.36
N PHE A 127 -3.81 5.04 10.63
CA PHE A 127 -4.89 5.15 9.64
C PHE A 127 -4.77 4.09 8.54
N THR A 128 -3.57 3.94 7.96
CA THR A 128 -3.31 2.96 6.91
C THR A 128 -3.50 1.53 7.43
N ALA A 129 -3.09 1.26 8.67
CA ALA A 129 -3.28 -0.04 9.31
C ALA A 129 -4.77 -0.39 9.48
N ILE A 130 -5.59 0.55 9.99
CA ILE A 130 -7.04 0.35 10.14
C ILE A 130 -7.69 0.08 8.78
N ALA A 131 -7.37 0.88 7.77
CA ALA A 131 -7.91 0.69 6.41
C ALA A 131 -7.53 -0.68 5.85
N MET A 132 -6.29 -1.13 6.06
CA MET A 132 -5.82 -2.44 5.61
C MET A 132 -6.51 -3.60 6.34
N ILE A 133 -6.73 -3.48 7.65
CA ILE A 133 -7.44 -4.49 8.45
C ILE A 133 -8.90 -4.60 7.99
N LEU A 134 -9.61 -3.49 7.84
CA LEU A 134 -10.98 -3.49 7.35
C LEU A 134 -11.08 -4.10 5.95
N PHE A 135 -10.13 -3.78 5.08
CA PHE A 135 -10.06 -4.37 3.75
C PHE A 135 -9.84 -5.88 3.76
N TYR A 136 -8.95 -6.37 4.63
CA TYR A 136 -8.75 -7.80 4.83
C TYR A 136 -10.04 -8.51 5.23
N TYR A 137 -10.77 -7.96 6.20
CA TYR A 137 -12.05 -8.51 6.64
C TYR A 137 -13.13 -8.44 5.56
N ASP A 138 -13.23 -7.35 4.78
CA ASP A 138 -14.20 -7.25 3.67
C ASP A 138 -13.93 -8.30 2.60
N ILE A 139 -12.68 -8.53 2.20
CA ILE A 139 -12.34 -9.60 1.25
C ILE A 139 -12.74 -10.94 1.83
N ARG A 140 -12.31 -11.24 3.06
CA ARG A 140 -12.55 -12.55 3.68
C ARG A 140 -14.03 -12.85 3.81
N LEU A 141 -14.83 -11.86 4.24
CA LEU A 141 -16.28 -11.96 4.35
C LEU A 141 -16.94 -12.31 2.99
N ARG A 142 -16.50 -11.65 1.91
CA ARG A 142 -17.03 -11.87 0.54
C ARG A 142 -16.51 -13.15 -0.11
N SER A 143 -15.24 -13.50 0.08
CA SER A 143 -14.62 -14.65 -0.57
C SER A 143 -14.97 -15.97 0.12
N GLU A 144 -15.14 -15.96 1.43
CA GLU A 144 -15.42 -17.17 2.21
C GLU A 144 -16.89 -17.39 2.50
N GLY A 145 -17.74 -16.41 2.14
CA GLY A 145 -19.19 -16.51 2.31
C GLY A 145 -19.54 -16.89 3.73
N PHE A 146 -19.01 -16.14 4.70
CA PHE A 146 -19.25 -16.40 6.14
C PHE A 146 -20.76 -16.47 6.45
N ASP A 147 -21.57 -15.80 5.63
CA ASP A 147 -23.03 -15.81 5.67
C ASP A 147 -23.66 -17.17 5.32
N LEU A 148 -23.17 -17.87 4.29
CA LEU A 148 -23.71 -19.19 3.88
C LEU A 148 -23.28 -20.30 4.85
N LYS A 149 -22.05 -20.23 5.39
CA LYS A 149 -21.57 -21.19 6.38
C LYS A 149 -22.18 -20.96 7.77
N MET A 150 -22.51 -19.72 8.16
CA MET A 150 -23.26 -19.46 9.40
C MET A 150 -24.73 -19.89 9.29
N MET A 151 -25.40 -19.64 8.16
CA MET A 151 -26.77 -20.13 7.95
C MET A 151 -26.84 -21.66 7.94
N ALA A 152 -25.87 -22.35 7.33
CA ALA A 152 -25.81 -23.81 7.33
C ALA A 152 -25.45 -24.43 8.69
N LYS A 153 -24.91 -23.66 9.64
CA LYS A 153 -24.57 -24.12 10.99
C LYS A 153 -25.71 -23.92 12.00
N HIS A 154 -26.75 -23.18 11.61
CA HIS A 154 -27.97 -22.95 12.37
C HIS A 154 -29.19 -23.74 11.83
N LEU A 155 -28.95 -24.65 10.88
CA LEU A 155 -29.87 -25.72 10.46
C LEU A 155 -29.35 -27.05 11.03
#